data_AF-A0A8B6H6U6-F1
#
_entry.id   AF-A0A8B6H6U6-F1
#
_cell.length_a   1.000
_cell.length_b   1.000
_cell.length_c   1.000
_cell.angle_alpha   90.00
_cell.angle_beta   90.00
_cell.angle_gamma   90.00
#
_symmetry.space_group_name_H-M   'P 1'
#
loop_
_entity.id
_entity.type
_entity.pdbx_description
1 polymer ?
#
loop_
_entity_poly.entity_id
_entity_poly.type
_entity_poly.pdbx_seq_one_letter_code
_entity_poly.pdbx_strand_id
1 'polypeptide(L)'
;MSENGMIQKVDLYQIWEQEEFRQILPFKEYIFDMLIHLDIVSEQRRYDTKTGSRLPIENFFVPCMLTQRNNTDYLTQECTPERTVSLAFVFKGTIIPPALPNRLICACLSMWTLKEYQGRKLMFSGFVGLSFDKEHDIVVCVEGHKILLYLVHKRSKGLIIPDIATSVRDCLFVTLERISEFYQSSIHCKASSKLPFLTEYSCSKLNCFTSENKLVSETEECLCKHGENIKNNWRIWNKKKEQKQCDANCQGLSEDALSQIPSNTELLRLSNHCEAHMLHELALHLGMEDMVWSDMVENYPTNTQMVKFLTLIHLKENYEISFTELDNGLREMEVTTHKLCV
;
A
#
# COMPACT_ATOMS: atom_id res chain seq x y z
N MET A 1 1.57 20.92 24.32
CA MET A 1 1.13 20.06 23.19
C MET A 1 1.39 18.61 23.58
N SER A 2 0.48 17.69 23.25
CA SER A 2 0.61 16.29 23.71
C SER A 2 1.85 15.63 23.08
N GLU A 3 2.62 14.88 23.89
CA GLU A 3 3.80 14.12 23.43
C GLU A 3 3.44 12.95 22.49
N ASN A 4 2.15 12.77 22.21
CA ASN A 4 1.60 11.60 21.53
C ASN A 4 1.52 11.79 20.00
N GLY A 5 2.01 12.92 19.48
CA GLY A 5 2.02 13.24 18.05
C GLY A 5 0.62 13.34 17.43
N MET A 6 -0.39 13.68 18.22
CA MET A 6 -1.77 13.89 17.77
C MET A 6 -2.18 15.34 17.98
N ILE A 7 -2.94 15.88 17.04
CA ILE A 7 -3.48 17.24 17.09
C ILE A 7 -4.90 17.27 16.53
N GLN A 8 -5.77 18.09 17.12
CA GLN A 8 -7.08 18.39 16.54
C GLN A 8 -6.98 19.64 15.67
N LYS A 9 -7.82 19.71 14.63
CA LYS A 9 -7.88 20.88 13.74
C LYS A 9 -8.19 22.16 14.51
N VAL A 10 -9.05 22.07 15.53
CA VAL A 10 -9.38 23.20 16.42
C VAL A 10 -8.17 23.72 17.20
N ASP A 11 -7.26 22.83 17.64
CA ASP A 11 -6.06 23.23 18.38
C ASP A 11 -5.11 24.04 17.49
N LEU A 12 -4.95 23.64 16.23
CA LEU A 12 -4.16 24.39 15.24
C LEU A 12 -4.76 25.78 15.01
N TYR A 13 -6.08 25.89 14.99
CA TYR A 13 -6.75 27.16 14.71
C TYR A 13 -6.61 28.11 15.88
N GLN A 14 -6.71 27.61 17.11
CA GLN A 14 -6.41 28.39 18.31
C GLN A 14 -4.97 28.90 18.34
N ILE A 15 -4.01 28.12 17.84
CA ILE A 15 -2.62 28.58 17.70
C ILE A 15 -2.55 29.73 16.69
N TRP A 16 -3.19 29.60 15.53
CA TRP A 16 -3.15 30.63 14.48
C TRP A 16 -3.98 31.89 14.78
N GLU A 17 -4.86 31.82 15.79
CA GLU A 17 -5.59 32.99 16.32
C GLU A 17 -4.73 33.88 17.23
N GLN A 18 -3.55 33.41 17.66
CA GLN A 18 -2.61 34.21 18.45
C GLN A 18 -2.05 35.38 17.62
N GLU A 19 -1.68 36.46 18.31
CA GLU A 19 -1.30 37.73 17.69
C GLU A 19 -0.13 37.58 16.71
N GLU A 20 0.83 36.72 17.04
CA GLU A 20 2.02 36.41 16.26
C GLU A 20 1.71 35.76 14.91
N PHE A 21 0.56 35.08 14.80
CA PHE A 21 0.13 34.34 13.60
C PHE A 21 -1.06 34.99 12.89
N ARG A 22 -1.50 36.18 13.32
CA ARG A 22 -2.73 36.84 12.83
C ARG A 22 -2.78 37.04 11.32
N GLN A 23 -1.62 37.26 10.70
CA GLN A 23 -1.43 37.41 9.25
C GLN A 23 -1.71 36.11 8.46
N ILE A 24 -1.65 34.97 9.13
CA ILE A 24 -1.83 33.62 8.58
C ILE A 24 -3.32 33.20 8.64
N LEU A 25 -4.06 33.73 9.61
CA LEU A 25 -5.44 33.35 9.92
C LEU A 25 -6.40 33.37 8.71
N PRO A 26 -6.35 34.35 7.77
CA PRO A 26 -7.20 34.34 6.58
C PRO A 26 -6.99 33.12 5.67
N PHE A 27 -5.82 32.48 5.75
CA PHE A 27 -5.40 31.36 4.91
C PHE A 27 -5.35 30.03 5.66
N LYS A 28 -5.93 29.95 6.87
CA LYS A 28 -5.81 28.78 7.76
C LYS A 28 -6.20 27.46 7.11
N GLU A 29 -7.27 27.41 6.33
CA GLU A 29 -7.71 26.20 5.62
C GLU A 29 -6.68 25.78 4.56
N TYR A 30 -6.27 26.72 3.72
CA TYR A 30 -5.26 26.48 2.69
C TYR A 30 -3.93 25.99 3.28
N ILE A 31 -3.49 26.57 4.39
CA ILE A 31 -2.26 26.17 5.06
C ILE A 31 -2.41 24.79 5.67
N PHE A 32 -3.57 24.49 6.25
CA PHE A 32 -3.85 23.15 6.74
C PHE A 32 -3.78 22.11 5.62
N ASP A 33 -4.36 22.39 4.46
CA ASP A 33 -4.29 21.52 3.28
C ASP A 33 -2.85 21.37 2.78
N MET A 34 -2.04 22.44 2.81
CA MET A 34 -0.61 22.35 2.51
C MET A 34 0.14 21.45 3.51
N LEU A 35 -0.17 21.51 4.81
CA LEU A 35 0.46 20.65 5.80
C LEU A 35 0.16 19.17 5.56
N ILE A 36 -1.04 18.85 5.09
CA ILE A 36 -1.42 17.50 4.66
C ILE A 36 -0.66 17.13 3.39
N HIS A 37 -0.68 17.99 2.38
CA HIS A 37 -0.03 17.75 1.08
C HIS A 37 1.49 17.53 1.21
N LEU A 38 2.13 18.19 2.17
CA LEU A 38 3.57 18.08 2.43
C LEU A 38 3.94 16.92 3.37
N ASP A 39 2.99 16.06 3.73
CA ASP A 39 3.14 14.96 4.68
C ASP A 39 3.70 15.42 6.04
N ILE A 40 3.34 16.63 6.49
CA ILE A 40 3.68 17.14 7.82
C ILE A 40 2.62 16.68 8.83
N VAL A 41 1.37 16.75 8.39
CA VAL A 41 0.18 16.31 9.13
C VAL A 41 -0.46 15.18 8.33
N SER A 42 -0.87 14.10 8.99
CA SER A 42 -1.52 12.96 8.32
C SER A 42 -2.92 12.70 8.86
N GLU A 43 -3.84 12.52 7.93
CA GLU A 43 -5.15 11.95 8.19
C GLU A 43 -5.04 10.43 8.31
N GLN A 44 -5.43 9.88 9.44
CA GLN A 44 -5.60 8.43 9.50
C GLN A 44 -6.83 8.02 8.72
N ARG A 45 -6.65 7.19 7.69
CA ARG A 45 -7.80 6.56 7.02
C ARG A 45 -8.36 5.45 7.89
N ARG A 46 -9.62 5.63 8.29
CA ARG A 46 -10.41 4.65 9.03
C ARG A 46 -11.67 4.35 8.24
N TYR A 47 -12.03 3.07 8.19
CA TYR A 47 -13.26 2.62 7.55
C TYR A 47 -14.09 1.85 8.56
N ASP A 48 -15.40 2.05 8.50
CA ASP A 48 -16.34 1.21 9.23
C ASP A 48 -16.30 -0.20 8.63
N THR A 49 -16.02 -1.20 9.47
CA THR A 49 -15.80 -2.57 9.01
C THR A 49 -17.07 -3.29 8.54
N LYS A 50 -18.26 -2.76 8.81
CA LYS A 50 -19.54 -3.33 8.39
C LYS A 50 -20.04 -2.70 7.10
N THR A 51 -19.89 -1.39 6.97
CA THR A 51 -20.42 -0.58 5.87
C THR A 51 -19.36 -0.22 4.82
N GLY A 52 -18.07 -0.40 5.13
CA GLY A 52 -16.96 0.02 4.28
C GLY A 52 -16.80 1.55 4.17
N SER A 53 -17.68 2.32 4.81
CA SER A 53 -17.70 3.78 4.69
C SER A 53 -16.54 4.41 5.46
N ARG A 54 -15.98 5.49 4.92
CA ARG A 54 -14.92 6.26 5.59
C ARG A 54 -15.49 6.88 6.87
N LEU A 55 -14.81 6.66 7.99
CA LEU A 55 -15.15 7.29 9.26
C LEU A 55 -14.67 8.76 9.28
N PRO A 56 -15.39 9.67 9.97
CA PRO A 56 -14.98 11.06 10.08
C PRO A 56 -13.60 11.19 10.74
N ILE A 57 -12.85 12.20 10.30
CA ILE A 57 -11.51 12.48 10.83
C ILE A 57 -11.66 13.24 12.15
N GLU A 58 -11.35 12.57 13.25
CA GLU A 58 -11.42 13.18 14.58
C GLU A 58 -10.09 13.83 14.99
N ASN A 59 -8.97 13.25 14.55
CA ASN A 59 -7.63 13.64 14.96
C ASN A 59 -6.65 13.51 13.78
N PHE A 60 -5.64 14.37 13.77
CA PHE A 60 -4.55 14.33 12.83
C PHE A 60 -3.25 13.92 13.52
N PHE A 61 -2.35 13.31 12.77
CA PHE A 61 -1.07 12.83 13.26
C PHE A 61 0.06 13.71 12.78
N VAL A 62 1.04 13.98 13.65
CA VAL A 62 2.22 14.80 13.36
C VAL A 62 3.47 14.00 13.75
N PRO A 63 3.93 13.05 12.90
CA PRO A 63 4.99 12.11 13.26
C PRO A 63 6.31 12.77 13.67
N CYS A 64 6.63 13.95 13.13
CA CYS A 64 7.83 14.69 13.50
C CYS A 64 7.84 15.19 14.95
N MET A 65 6.69 15.19 15.64
CA MET A 65 6.58 15.54 17.05
C MET A 65 6.74 14.36 18.00
N LEU A 66 6.89 13.14 17.48
CA LEU A 66 7.15 11.96 18.28
C LEU A 66 8.62 11.91 18.67
N THR A 67 8.88 12.00 19.98
CA THR A 67 10.22 11.87 20.57
C THR A 67 10.43 10.51 21.24
N GLN A 68 9.34 9.86 21.64
CA GLN A 68 9.40 8.59 22.34
C GLN A 68 9.78 7.45 21.38
N ARG A 69 10.70 6.60 21.80
CA ARG A 69 10.99 5.32 21.12
C ARG A 69 9.89 4.31 21.43
N ASN A 70 9.73 3.31 20.56
CA ASN A 70 8.85 2.19 20.85
C ASN A 70 9.27 1.53 22.17
N ASN A 71 8.39 1.62 23.17
CA ASN A 71 8.56 1.05 24.50
C ASN A 71 7.62 -0.13 24.75
N THR A 72 7.05 -0.69 23.69
CA THR A 72 6.18 -1.87 23.74
C THR A 72 6.98 -3.11 23.36
N ASP A 73 6.52 -4.26 23.86
CA ASP A 73 7.09 -5.56 23.52
C ASP A 73 6.53 -6.12 22.19
N TYR A 74 5.88 -5.29 21.36
CA TYR A 74 5.21 -5.78 20.14
C TYR A 74 6.19 -6.45 19.17
N LEU A 75 7.37 -5.87 18.94
CA LEU A 75 8.38 -6.46 18.06
C LEU A 75 8.89 -7.81 18.59
N THR A 76 9.01 -7.97 19.91
CA THR A 76 9.54 -9.20 20.50
C THR A 76 8.47 -10.29 20.64
N GLN A 77 7.20 -9.91 20.87
CA GLN A 77 6.11 -10.85 21.11
C GLN A 77 5.33 -11.21 19.84
N GLU A 78 5.14 -10.26 18.92
CA GLU A 78 4.28 -10.44 17.74
C GLU A 78 5.09 -10.65 16.46
N CYS A 79 6.24 -9.98 16.32
CA CYS A 79 7.07 -10.08 15.11
C CYS A 79 8.05 -11.27 15.18
N THR A 80 7.56 -12.48 15.47
CA THR A 80 8.41 -13.67 15.63
C THR A 80 8.78 -14.31 14.28
N PRO A 81 9.88 -15.08 14.19
CA PRO A 81 10.27 -15.87 13.02
C PRO A 81 9.18 -16.77 12.42
N GLU A 82 8.25 -17.25 13.24
CA GLU A 82 7.18 -18.17 12.86
C GLU A 82 5.99 -17.44 12.23
N ARG A 83 5.85 -16.13 12.51
CA ARG A 83 4.68 -15.32 12.16
C ARG A 83 4.96 -14.24 11.13
N THR A 84 6.23 -13.95 10.89
CA THR A 84 6.65 -12.75 10.17
C THR A 84 7.49 -13.07 8.93
N VAL A 85 7.24 -12.34 7.85
CA VAL A 85 8.21 -12.13 6.76
C VAL A 85 8.71 -10.69 6.83
N SER A 86 10.00 -10.47 6.55
CA SER A 86 10.57 -9.13 6.64
C SER A 86 11.44 -8.75 5.45
N LEU A 87 11.51 -7.45 5.24
CA LEU A 87 12.16 -6.76 4.12
C LEU A 87 12.87 -5.54 4.70
N ALA A 88 13.99 -5.13 4.12
CA ALA A 88 14.64 -3.88 4.47
C ALA A 88 14.92 -3.03 3.21
N PHE A 89 14.57 -1.75 3.28
CA PHE A 89 15.06 -0.72 2.37
C PHE A 89 16.29 -0.07 2.99
N VAL A 90 17.44 -0.22 2.35
CA VAL A 90 18.75 0.23 2.84
C VAL A 90 19.16 1.48 2.10
N PHE A 91 19.21 2.61 2.80
CA PHE A 91 19.64 3.88 2.25
C PHE A 91 21.13 3.82 1.90
N LYS A 92 21.50 4.32 0.71
CA LYS A 92 22.89 4.32 0.23
C LYS A 92 23.81 5.26 1.02
N GLY A 93 23.25 6.24 1.72
CA GLY A 93 23.99 7.12 2.63
C GLY A 93 24.18 6.52 4.03
N THR A 94 24.90 7.23 4.89
CA THR A 94 25.19 6.78 6.26
C THR A 94 24.01 6.96 7.22
N ILE A 95 23.12 7.92 6.95
CA ILE A 95 21.96 8.26 7.77
C ILE A 95 20.80 8.62 6.84
N ILE A 96 19.59 8.13 7.15
CA ILE A 96 18.38 8.52 6.44
C ILE A 96 18.02 9.97 6.82
N PRO A 97 17.71 10.86 5.86
CA PRO A 97 17.24 12.22 6.17
C PRO A 97 16.04 12.19 7.15
N PRO A 98 16.07 12.93 8.28
CA PRO A 98 15.05 12.79 9.33
C PRO A 98 13.60 13.02 8.90
N ALA A 99 13.38 13.83 7.86
CA ALA A 99 12.04 14.06 7.33
C ALA A 99 11.51 12.89 6.49
N LEU A 100 12.36 12.03 5.93
CA LEU A 100 11.93 10.88 5.13
C LEU A 100 11.16 9.83 5.97
N PRO A 101 11.63 9.39 7.15
CA PRO A 101 10.86 8.52 8.05
C PRO A 101 9.51 9.11 8.46
N ASN A 102 9.47 10.41 8.76
CA ASN A 102 8.24 11.07 9.18
C ASN A 102 7.20 11.09 8.06
N ARG A 103 7.63 11.43 6.84
CA ARG A 103 6.76 11.39 5.65
C ARG A 103 6.31 9.98 5.31
N LEU A 104 7.19 8.98 5.47
CA LEU A 104 6.80 7.58 5.28
C LEU A 104 5.73 7.16 6.27
N ILE A 105 5.87 7.51 7.55
CA ILE A 105 4.86 7.23 8.58
C ILE A 105 3.55 7.95 8.25
N CYS A 106 3.58 9.21 7.82
CA CYS A 106 2.41 9.95 7.36
C CYS A 106 1.68 9.22 6.22
N ALA A 107 2.43 8.79 5.20
CA ALA A 107 1.89 8.04 4.07
C ALA A 107 1.26 6.72 4.55
N CYS A 108 1.95 5.97 5.41
CA CYS A 108 1.42 4.73 6.01
C CYS A 108 0.09 4.94 6.75
N LEU A 109 -0.03 6.00 7.55
CA LEU A 109 -1.27 6.35 8.27
C LEU A 109 -2.41 6.74 7.32
N SER A 110 -2.08 7.31 6.17
CA SER A 110 -3.05 7.62 5.11
C SER A 110 -3.52 6.37 4.36
N MET A 111 -2.85 5.23 4.51
CA MET A 111 -3.17 3.99 3.79
C MET A 111 -3.81 2.95 4.71
N TRP A 112 -3.32 2.84 5.94
CA TRP A 112 -3.69 1.78 6.86
C TRP A 112 -4.10 2.30 8.24
N THR A 113 -4.89 1.49 8.94
CA THR A 113 -5.36 1.85 10.27
C THR A 113 -4.25 1.62 11.29
N LEU A 114 -3.97 2.64 12.12
CA LEU A 114 -3.05 2.54 13.23
C LEU A 114 -3.44 1.41 14.20
N LYS A 115 -2.48 0.55 14.51
CA LYS A 115 -2.67 -0.59 15.41
C LYS A 115 -2.63 -0.13 16.86
N GLU A 116 -3.49 -0.74 17.67
CA GLU A 116 -3.43 -0.66 19.12
C GLU A 116 -2.92 -1.99 19.69
N TYR A 117 -2.00 -1.91 20.66
CA TYR A 117 -1.44 -3.04 21.37
C TYR A 117 -1.43 -2.75 22.86
N GLN A 118 -2.11 -3.59 23.65
CA GLN A 118 -2.21 -3.44 25.11
C GLN A 118 -2.66 -2.04 25.54
N GLY A 119 -3.65 -1.46 24.85
CA GLY A 119 -4.16 -0.11 25.15
C GLY A 119 -3.31 1.04 24.60
N ARG A 120 -2.25 0.75 23.83
CA ARG A 120 -1.32 1.75 23.30
C ARG A 120 -1.30 1.76 21.79
N LYS A 121 -1.41 2.95 21.20
CA LYS A 121 -1.22 3.16 19.77
C LYS A 121 0.24 2.90 19.40
N LEU A 122 0.47 2.07 18.38
CA LEU A 122 1.80 1.73 17.89
C LEU A 122 2.34 2.82 16.96
N MET A 123 2.58 4.01 17.51
CA MET A 123 3.14 5.15 16.77
C MET A 123 4.21 5.82 17.62
N PHE A 124 5.46 5.73 17.19
CA PHE A 124 6.63 6.23 17.90
C PHE A 124 7.61 6.88 16.91
N SER A 125 8.64 7.55 17.43
CA SER A 125 9.67 8.16 16.59
C SER A 125 10.33 7.08 15.71
N GLY A 126 10.16 7.20 14.38
CA GLY A 126 10.68 6.23 13.42
C GLY A 126 10.03 4.85 13.46
N PHE A 127 8.86 4.67 14.08
CA PHE A 127 8.17 3.39 14.17
C PHE A 127 6.66 3.55 14.03
N VAL A 128 6.02 2.71 13.23
CA VAL A 128 4.56 2.62 13.14
C VAL A 128 4.11 1.16 12.95
N GLY A 129 3.12 0.74 13.73
CA GLY A 129 2.41 -0.53 13.60
C GLY A 129 0.99 -0.30 13.10
N LEU A 130 0.57 -1.05 12.09
CA LEU A 130 -0.65 -0.81 11.33
C LEU A 130 -1.40 -2.14 11.15
N SER A 131 -2.72 -2.08 11.12
CA SER A 131 -3.56 -3.21 10.71
C SER A 131 -3.78 -3.14 9.21
N PHE A 132 -3.38 -4.19 8.49
CA PHE A 132 -3.67 -4.33 7.07
C PHE A 132 -5.05 -4.94 6.87
N ASP A 133 -5.32 -6.05 7.56
CA ASP A 133 -6.63 -6.69 7.61
C ASP A 133 -6.86 -7.37 8.98
N LYS A 134 -7.85 -8.28 9.06
CA LYS A 134 -8.19 -8.99 10.30
C LYS A 134 -7.11 -9.97 10.76
N GLU A 135 -6.23 -10.46 9.89
CA GLU A 135 -5.22 -11.49 10.18
C GLU A 135 -3.79 -10.97 10.01
N HIS A 136 -3.61 -9.82 9.37
CA HIS A 136 -2.30 -9.24 9.03
C HIS A 136 -2.08 -7.86 9.64
N ASP A 137 -0.90 -7.70 10.22
CA ASP A 137 -0.37 -6.42 10.67
C ASP A 137 0.89 -6.07 9.84
N ILE A 138 1.11 -4.76 9.64
CA ILE A 138 2.29 -4.21 9.00
C ILE A 138 3.05 -3.40 10.05
N VAL A 139 4.36 -3.61 10.16
CA VAL A 139 5.23 -2.78 10.98
C VAL A 139 6.32 -2.16 10.12
N VAL A 140 6.47 -0.84 10.23
CA VAL A 140 7.56 -0.10 9.62
C VAL A 140 8.39 0.50 10.75
N CYS A 141 9.69 0.18 10.78
CA CYS A 141 10.62 0.81 11.73
C CYS A 141 11.90 1.28 11.05
N VAL A 142 12.49 2.36 11.56
CA VAL A 142 13.72 2.94 11.04
C VAL A 142 14.86 2.69 12.01
N GLU A 143 15.89 2.01 11.53
CA GLU A 143 17.09 1.65 12.29
C GLU A 143 18.35 2.07 11.53
N GLY A 144 18.95 3.17 11.97
CA GLY A 144 20.15 3.74 11.34
C GLY A 144 19.88 4.18 9.90
N HIS A 145 20.46 3.47 8.94
CA HIS A 145 20.28 3.70 7.50
C HIS A 145 19.29 2.72 6.85
N LYS A 146 18.52 1.97 7.66
CA LYS A 146 17.56 0.97 7.16
C LYS A 146 16.13 1.33 7.58
N ILE A 147 15.21 1.07 6.66
CA ILE A 147 13.77 1.03 6.92
C ILE A 147 13.38 -0.44 6.87
N LEU A 148 13.04 -1.00 8.01
CA LEU A 148 12.62 -2.39 8.15
C LEU A 148 11.09 -2.45 8.02
N LEU A 149 10.65 -3.41 7.24
CA LEU A 149 9.25 -3.73 7.00
C LEU A 149 9.00 -5.16 7.49
N TYR A 150 8.03 -5.32 8.36
CA TYR A 150 7.53 -6.61 8.81
C TYR A 150 6.09 -6.77 8.37
N LEU A 151 5.78 -7.89 7.72
CA LEU A 151 4.42 -8.33 7.50
C LEU A 151 4.17 -9.52 8.43
N VAL A 152 3.27 -9.32 9.38
CA VAL A 152 2.99 -10.23 10.48
C VAL A 152 1.63 -10.86 10.27
N HIS A 153 1.57 -12.20 10.25
CA HIS A 153 0.32 -12.92 10.32
C HIS A 153 0.04 -13.34 11.78
N LYS A 154 -1.21 -13.20 12.24
CA LYS A 154 -1.61 -13.52 13.63
C LYS A 154 -1.27 -14.95 14.05
N ARG A 155 -1.41 -15.90 13.13
CA ARG A 155 -1.13 -17.33 13.35
C ARG A 155 0.25 -17.81 12.87
N SER A 156 0.57 -17.64 11.59
CA SER A 156 1.80 -18.20 10.99
C SER A 156 2.16 -17.48 9.70
N LYS A 157 3.46 -17.26 9.46
CA LYS A 157 3.98 -16.65 8.22
C LYS A 157 3.66 -17.48 6.97
N GLY A 158 3.44 -18.79 7.12
CA GLY A 158 3.07 -19.67 6.00
C GLY A 158 1.69 -19.35 5.41
N LEU A 159 0.88 -18.58 6.13
CA LEU A 159 -0.43 -18.11 5.68
C LEU A 159 -0.38 -16.73 5.01
N ILE A 160 0.80 -16.11 4.94
CA ILE A 160 0.98 -14.83 4.24
C ILE A 160 0.90 -15.08 2.74
N ILE A 161 -0.17 -14.58 2.13
CA ILE A 161 -0.39 -14.68 0.69
C ILE A 161 0.64 -13.77 -0.02
N PRO A 162 1.44 -14.28 -0.98
CA PRO A 162 2.45 -13.47 -1.66
C PRO A 162 1.92 -12.22 -2.36
N ASP A 163 0.67 -12.23 -2.82
CA ASP A 163 0.03 -11.06 -3.44
C ASP A 163 -0.12 -9.91 -2.43
N ILE A 164 -0.42 -10.22 -1.16
CA ILE A 164 -0.48 -9.23 -0.08
C ILE A 164 0.92 -8.65 0.16
N ALA A 165 1.92 -9.51 0.34
CA ALA A 165 3.29 -9.09 0.59
C ALA A 165 3.84 -8.23 -0.56
N THR A 166 3.64 -8.66 -1.80
CA THR A 166 4.05 -7.92 -3.00
C THR A 166 3.34 -6.56 -3.09
N SER A 167 2.03 -6.51 -2.82
CA SER A 167 1.26 -5.25 -2.84
C SER A 167 1.73 -4.27 -1.77
N VAL A 168 1.99 -4.73 -0.54
CA VAL A 168 2.52 -3.90 0.55
C VAL A 168 3.91 -3.36 0.18
N ARG A 169 4.78 -4.22 -0.35
CA ARG A 169 6.11 -3.82 -0.82
C ARG A 169 6.04 -2.77 -1.91
N ASP A 170 5.29 -3.03 -2.98
CA ASP A 170 5.21 -2.14 -4.14
C ASP A 170 4.64 -0.77 -3.72
N CYS A 171 3.63 -0.77 -2.85
CA CYS A 171 3.05 0.43 -2.29
C CYS A 171 4.08 1.28 -1.52
N LEU A 172 4.86 0.64 -0.63
CA LEU A 172 5.91 1.31 0.14
C LEU A 172 7.07 1.75 -0.74
N PHE A 173 7.44 0.97 -1.75
CA PHE A 173 8.48 1.32 -2.70
C PHE A 173 8.14 2.57 -3.49
N VAL A 174 6.93 2.64 -4.08
CA VAL A 174 6.44 3.82 -4.80
C VAL A 174 6.33 5.03 -3.87
N THR A 175 5.90 4.82 -2.62
CA THR A 175 5.86 5.89 -1.62
C THR A 175 7.25 6.45 -1.33
N LEU A 176 8.24 5.57 -1.12
CA LEU A 176 9.63 5.96 -0.91
C LEU A 176 10.23 6.67 -2.12
N GLU A 177 9.85 6.26 -3.33
CA GLU A 177 10.26 6.90 -4.58
C GLU A 177 9.80 8.36 -4.61
N ARG A 178 8.50 8.59 -4.44
CA ARG A 178 7.89 9.92 -4.42
C ARG A 178 8.47 10.82 -3.33
N ILE A 179 8.65 10.29 -2.12
CA ILE A 179 9.27 11.05 -1.02
C ILE A 179 10.72 11.42 -1.38
N SER A 180 11.45 10.49 -2.02
CA SER A 180 12.85 10.69 -2.41
C SER A 180 13.01 11.69 -3.55
N GLU A 181 12.07 11.78 -4.49
CA GLU A 181 12.07 12.75 -5.60
C GLU A 181 12.20 14.20 -5.07
N PHE A 182 11.52 14.52 -3.96
CA PHE A 182 11.62 15.83 -3.32
C PHE A 182 13.05 16.19 -2.89
N TYR A 183 13.85 15.18 -2.50
CA TYR A 183 15.26 15.38 -2.14
C TYR A 183 16.17 15.41 -3.37
N GLN A 184 15.82 14.67 -4.43
CA GLN A 184 16.57 14.68 -5.69
C GLN A 184 16.37 15.98 -6.49
N SER A 185 15.21 16.63 -6.39
CA SER A 185 14.99 17.94 -7.00
C SER A 185 15.75 19.06 -6.26
N SER A 186 15.85 18.93 -4.94
CA SER A 186 16.49 19.92 -4.04
C SER A 186 18.03 19.81 -4.05
N ILE A 187 18.57 18.61 -4.30
CA ILE A 187 20.00 18.38 -4.45
C ILE A 187 20.25 18.31 -5.96
N HIS A 188 20.92 19.31 -6.56
CA HIS A 188 21.28 19.37 -7.99
C HIS A 188 22.20 18.23 -8.49
N CYS A 189 21.92 16.98 -8.16
CA CYS A 189 22.55 15.79 -8.69
C CYS A 189 21.76 15.35 -9.94
N LYS A 190 22.28 15.73 -11.11
CA LYS A 190 21.89 15.21 -12.43
C LYS A 190 22.25 13.72 -12.60
N ALA A 191 21.83 12.87 -11.68
CA ALA A 191 22.03 11.43 -11.75
C ALA A 191 20.66 10.75 -11.88
N SER A 192 20.37 10.32 -13.10
CA SER A 192 19.26 9.46 -13.53
C SER A 192 18.68 8.52 -12.45
N SER A 193 17.40 8.75 -12.11
CA SER A 193 16.35 7.74 -11.91
C SER A 193 16.61 6.50 -11.03
N LYS A 194 17.53 6.53 -10.07
CA LYS A 194 17.71 5.41 -9.13
C LYS A 194 17.36 5.83 -7.73
N LEU A 195 16.25 5.29 -7.23
CA LEU A 195 15.85 5.29 -5.83
C LEU A 195 17.10 5.14 -4.92
N PRO A 196 17.26 5.97 -3.87
CA PRO A 196 18.47 5.94 -3.04
C PRO A 196 18.49 4.76 -2.06
N PHE A 197 17.63 3.76 -2.26
CA PHE A 197 17.58 2.55 -1.46
C PHE A 197 18.00 1.31 -2.26
N LEU A 198 18.57 0.35 -1.55
CA LEU A 198 18.75 -1.03 -1.98
C LEU A 198 17.76 -1.91 -1.20
N THR A 199 17.37 -3.04 -1.76
CA THR A 199 16.48 -3.99 -1.08
C THR A 199 17.29 -5.13 -0.48
N GLU A 200 16.99 -5.48 0.77
CA GLU A 200 17.49 -6.68 1.42
C GLU A 200 16.35 -7.51 2.01
N TYR A 201 16.51 -8.83 2.00
CA TYR A 201 15.50 -9.79 2.46
C TYR A 201 16.01 -10.56 3.67
N SER A 202 15.13 -10.81 4.64
CA SER A 202 15.53 -11.52 5.86
C SER A 202 15.52 -13.04 5.68
N CYS A 203 16.31 -13.76 6.48
CA CYS A 203 16.07 -15.18 6.73
C CYS A 203 15.03 -15.38 7.85
N SER A 204 14.91 -16.60 8.40
CA SER A 204 13.99 -16.85 9.53
C SER A 204 14.43 -16.14 10.82
N LYS A 205 15.73 -15.88 10.99
CA LYS A 205 16.22 -15.05 12.10
C LYS A 205 15.99 -13.57 11.83
N LEU A 206 15.35 -12.91 12.79
CA LEU A 206 15.23 -11.45 12.83
C LEU A 206 16.61 -10.81 12.68
N ASN A 207 16.67 -9.70 11.94
CA ASN A 207 17.88 -8.91 11.69
C ASN A 207 18.96 -9.58 10.84
N CYS A 208 18.65 -10.70 10.17
CA CYS A 208 19.55 -11.33 9.22
C CYS A 208 19.15 -11.03 7.77
N PHE A 209 19.70 -9.96 7.20
CA PHE A 209 19.35 -9.48 5.87
C PHE A 209 20.40 -9.83 4.80
N THR A 210 19.97 -10.07 3.57
CA THR A 210 20.83 -10.29 2.40
C THR A 210 20.34 -9.49 1.20
N SER A 211 21.27 -8.86 0.50
CA SER A 211 21.00 -8.00 -0.65
C SER A 211 20.36 -8.77 -1.81
N GLU A 212 19.37 -8.13 -2.43
CA GLU A 212 18.70 -8.58 -3.66
C GLU A 212 19.67 -8.97 -4.77
N ASN A 213 20.77 -8.23 -4.94
CA ASN A 213 21.73 -8.48 -6.01
C ASN A 213 22.39 -9.87 -5.93
N LYS A 214 22.37 -10.51 -4.75
CA LYS A 214 22.87 -11.87 -4.54
C LYS A 214 21.81 -12.96 -4.74
N LEU A 215 20.56 -12.57 -4.99
CA LEU A 215 19.40 -13.47 -5.09
C LEU A 215 18.95 -13.73 -6.54
N VAL A 216 19.46 -12.96 -7.51
CA VAL A 216 19.03 -13.00 -8.92
C VAL A 216 19.62 -14.18 -9.71
N SER A 217 20.59 -14.93 -9.17
CA SER A 217 21.04 -16.18 -9.80
C SER A 217 20.01 -17.30 -9.56
N GLU A 218 19.37 -17.78 -10.64
CA GLU A 218 18.32 -18.81 -10.53
C GLU A 218 18.85 -20.17 -10.02
N THR A 219 20.16 -20.38 -10.09
CA THR A 219 20.85 -21.67 -9.95
C THR A 219 21.50 -21.95 -8.59
N GLU A 220 21.68 -20.97 -7.71
CA GLU A 220 22.38 -21.16 -6.43
C GLU A 220 21.46 -21.00 -5.21
N GLU A 221 21.68 -21.83 -4.19
CA GLU A 221 21.09 -21.61 -2.87
C GLU A 221 21.64 -20.30 -2.31
N CYS A 222 20.79 -19.28 -2.21
CA CYS A 222 21.19 -18.02 -1.57
C CYS A 222 21.09 -18.19 -0.05
N LEU A 223 22.19 -18.66 0.54
CA LEU A 223 22.31 -18.89 1.96
C LEU A 223 22.63 -17.58 2.70
N CYS A 224 21.91 -17.33 3.78
CA CYS A 224 22.26 -16.28 4.71
C CYS A 224 23.53 -16.66 5.51
N LYS A 225 24.04 -15.73 6.34
CA LYS A 225 25.15 -16.01 7.28
C LYS A 225 24.89 -17.16 8.27
N HIS A 226 23.64 -17.63 8.38
CA HIS A 226 23.24 -18.76 9.21
C HIS A 226 22.98 -20.05 8.41
N GLY A 227 23.29 -20.09 7.12
CA GLY A 227 23.07 -21.26 6.28
C GLY A 227 21.61 -21.51 5.91
N GLU A 228 20.72 -20.51 6.08
CA GLU A 228 19.32 -20.63 5.69
C GLU A 228 19.08 -20.07 4.29
N ASN A 229 18.28 -20.78 3.51
CA ASN A 229 17.88 -20.35 2.18
C ASN A 229 16.86 -19.19 2.24
N ILE A 230 17.26 -18.02 1.74
CA ILE A 230 16.45 -16.79 1.78
C ILE A 230 15.46 -16.72 0.61
N LYS A 231 15.62 -17.58 -0.41
CA LYS A 231 14.83 -17.56 -1.65
C LYS A 231 13.34 -17.68 -1.40
N ASN A 232 12.91 -18.40 -0.37
CA ASN A 232 11.49 -18.52 -0.01
C ASN A 232 10.91 -17.18 0.46
N ASN A 233 11.62 -16.45 1.33
CA ASN A 233 11.18 -15.13 1.77
C ASN A 233 11.24 -14.12 0.61
N TRP A 234 12.29 -14.18 -0.23
CA TRP A 234 12.38 -13.37 -1.44
C TRP A 234 11.18 -13.62 -2.38
N ARG A 235 10.80 -14.87 -2.63
CA ARG A 235 9.64 -15.25 -3.47
C ARG A 235 8.31 -14.72 -2.93
N ILE A 236 8.12 -14.68 -1.61
CA ILE A 236 6.90 -14.12 -1.00
C ILE A 236 6.76 -12.64 -1.35
N TRP A 237 7.85 -11.88 -1.29
CA TRP A 237 7.86 -10.45 -1.60
C TRP A 237 7.93 -10.13 -3.09
N ASN A 238 8.49 -11.04 -3.90
CA ASN A 238 8.77 -10.88 -5.33
C ASN A 238 7.98 -11.88 -6.15
N LYS A 239 6.74 -12.19 -5.77
CA LYS A 239 5.92 -12.99 -6.67
C LYS A 239 5.83 -12.17 -7.96
N LYS A 240 6.50 -12.65 -9.01
CA LYS A 240 6.27 -12.13 -10.36
C LYS A 240 4.75 -12.17 -10.49
N LYS A 241 4.13 -11.07 -10.90
CA LYS A 241 2.80 -11.15 -11.49
C LYS A 241 3.02 -12.05 -12.70
N GLU A 242 2.95 -13.36 -12.49
CA GLU A 242 2.72 -14.32 -13.54
C GLU A 242 1.42 -13.79 -14.11
N GLN A 243 1.51 -13.10 -15.25
CA GLN A 243 0.46 -13.21 -16.22
C GLN A 243 0.32 -14.71 -16.35
N LYS A 244 -0.68 -15.26 -15.66
CA LYS A 244 -1.13 -16.60 -15.93
C LYS A 244 -1.63 -16.52 -17.36
N GLN A 245 -0.72 -16.74 -18.29
CA GLN A 245 -1.09 -17.03 -19.65
C GLN A 245 -1.83 -18.34 -19.53
N CYS A 246 -3.08 -18.34 -19.98
CA CYS A 246 -3.86 -19.56 -20.02
C CYS A 246 -3.05 -20.64 -20.74
N ASP A 247 -3.12 -21.89 -20.27
CA ASP A 247 -2.49 -23.01 -20.97
C ASP A 247 -2.86 -22.97 -22.45
N ALA A 248 -1.98 -23.42 -23.35
CA ALA A 248 -2.24 -23.40 -24.80
C ALA A 248 -3.53 -24.14 -25.21
N ASN A 249 -4.08 -24.98 -24.33
CA ASN A 249 -5.33 -25.73 -24.50
C ASN A 249 -6.49 -25.22 -23.61
N CYS A 250 -6.34 -24.06 -22.98
CA CYS A 250 -7.38 -23.44 -22.16
C CYS A 250 -8.63 -23.17 -23.01
N GLN A 251 -9.77 -23.74 -22.61
CA GLN A 251 -11.04 -23.60 -23.34
C GLN A 251 -11.89 -22.42 -22.88
N GLY A 252 -11.43 -21.65 -21.90
CA GLY A 252 -12.26 -20.64 -21.24
C GLY A 252 -12.47 -20.95 -19.76
N LEU A 253 -13.33 -20.15 -19.13
CA LEU A 253 -13.97 -20.54 -17.87
C LEU A 253 -14.86 -21.77 -18.10
N SER A 254 -14.98 -22.65 -17.11
CA SER A 254 -15.96 -23.75 -17.16
C SER A 254 -17.39 -23.20 -17.13
N GLU A 255 -18.36 -23.97 -17.64
CA GLU A 255 -19.79 -23.58 -17.57
C GLU A 255 -20.24 -23.28 -16.13
N ASP A 256 -19.76 -24.07 -15.17
CA ASP A 256 -20.02 -23.84 -13.74
C ASP A 256 -19.49 -22.48 -13.26
N ALA A 257 -18.32 -22.04 -13.74
CA ALA A 257 -17.70 -20.78 -13.36
C ALA A 257 -18.38 -19.58 -14.05
N LEU A 258 -18.87 -19.73 -15.28
CA LEU A 258 -19.59 -18.68 -16.01
C LEU A 258 -20.84 -18.21 -15.26
N SER A 259 -21.52 -19.12 -14.55
CA SER A 259 -22.72 -18.79 -13.76
C SER A 259 -22.44 -18.04 -12.45
N GLN A 260 -21.16 -17.89 -12.05
CA GLN A 260 -20.79 -17.29 -10.77
C GLN A 260 -20.61 -15.77 -10.87
N ILE A 261 -20.92 -15.08 -9.78
CA ILE A 261 -20.63 -13.66 -9.63
C ILE A 261 -19.12 -13.49 -9.31
N PRO A 262 -18.38 -12.67 -10.07
CA PRO A 262 -16.96 -12.47 -9.85
C PRO A 262 -16.66 -11.83 -8.49
N SER A 263 -15.66 -12.36 -7.80
CA SER A 263 -15.09 -11.76 -6.58
C SER A 263 -14.33 -10.47 -6.89
N ASN A 264 -14.12 -9.64 -5.87
CA ASN A 264 -13.36 -8.40 -6.03
C ASN A 264 -11.91 -8.65 -6.46
N THR A 265 -11.35 -9.80 -6.09
CA THR A 265 -10.02 -10.23 -6.54
C THR A 265 -10.00 -10.53 -8.03
N GLU A 266 -11.05 -11.16 -8.56
CA GLU A 266 -11.18 -11.46 -10.00
C GLU A 266 -11.43 -10.19 -10.81
N LEU A 267 -12.27 -9.29 -10.33
CA LEU A 267 -12.48 -7.98 -10.96
C LEU A 267 -11.21 -7.12 -10.96
N LEU A 268 -10.43 -7.14 -9.88
CA LEU A 268 -9.14 -6.45 -9.83
C LEU A 268 -8.15 -7.04 -10.82
N ARG A 269 -8.19 -8.36 -11.05
CA ARG A 269 -7.35 -8.99 -12.07
C ARG A 269 -7.81 -8.60 -13.48
N LEU A 270 -9.10 -8.67 -13.77
CA LEU A 270 -9.64 -8.25 -15.06
C LEU A 270 -9.30 -6.79 -15.37
N SER A 271 -9.42 -5.90 -14.37
CA SER A 271 -9.05 -4.50 -14.53
C SER A 271 -7.56 -4.34 -14.84
N ASN A 272 -6.67 -5.18 -14.30
CA ASN A 272 -5.25 -5.12 -14.66
C ASN A 272 -4.95 -5.55 -16.11
N HIS A 273 -5.81 -6.37 -16.75
CA HIS A 273 -5.57 -6.92 -18.10
C HIS A 273 -6.35 -6.21 -19.21
N CYS A 274 -7.29 -5.33 -18.86
CA CYS A 274 -8.01 -4.50 -19.82
C CYS A 274 -7.44 -3.08 -19.81
N GLU A 275 -7.54 -2.39 -20.94
CA GLU A 275 -7.24 -0.96 -21.01
C GLU A 275 -8.48 -0.17 -20.57
N ALA A 276 -8.29 1.11 -20.22
CA ALA A 276 -9.39 1.94 -19.74
C ALA A 276 -10.52 2.08 -20.78
N HIS A 277 -10.16 2.27 -22.06
CA HIS A 277 -11.14 2.37 -23.15
C HIS A 277 -11.93 1.07 -23.32
N MET A 278 -11.28 -0.10 -23.19
CA MET A 278 -11.98 -1.40 -23.25
C MET A 278 -12.99 -1.56 -22.12
N LEU A 279 -12.64 -1.15 -20.89
CA LEU A 279 -13.59 -1.26 -19.78
C LEU A 279 -14.73 -0.25 -19.85
N HIS A 280 -14.48 0.91 -20.47
CA HIS A 280 -15.51 1.90 -20.75
C HIS A 280 -16.53 1.33 -21.74
N GLU A 281 -16.07 0.83 -22.89
CA GLU A 281 -16.92 0.20 -23.90
C GLU A 281 -17.68 -1.02 -23.34
N LEU A 282 -17.00 -1.87 -22.55
CA LEU A 282 -17.64 -3.00 -21.87
C LEU A 282 -18.73 -2.54 -20.91
N ALA A 283 -18.49 -1.46 -20.17
CA ALA A 283 -19.48 -0.93 -19.23
C ALA A 283 -20.70 -0.37 -19.95
N LEU A 284 -20.50 0.38 -21.04
CA LEU A 284 -21.59 0.86 -21.89
C LEU A 284 -22.40 -0.29 -22.46
N HIS A 285 -21.71 -1.34 -22.93
CA HIS A 285 -22.36 -2.54 -23.46
C HIS A 285 -23.21 -3.27 -22.41
N LEU A 286 -22.72 -3.32 -21.17
CA LEU A 286 -23.43 -3.91 -20.04
C LEU A 286 -24.48 -2.97 -19.40
N GLY A 287 -24.77 -1.83 -20.04
CA GLY A 287 -25.87 -0.95 -19.67
C GLY A 287 -25.51 0.20 -18.72
N MET A 288 -24.23 0.41 -18.42
CA MET A 288 -23.79 1.59 -17.66
C MET A 288 -23.96 2.85 -18.52
N GLU A 289 -24.52 3.90 -17.93
CA GLU A 289 -24.60 5.21 -18.59
C GLU A 289 -23.21 5.89 -18.67
N ASP A 290 -22.94 6.54 -19.80
CA ASP A 290 -21.66 7.22 -20.06
C ASP A 290 -21.34 8.33 -19.03
N MET A 291 -22.38 8.97 -18.49
CA MET A 291 -22.26 9.99 -17.45
C MET A 291 -21.68 9.41 -16.15
N VAL A 292 -22.03 8.17 -15.80
CA VAL A 292 -21.52 7.48 -14.60
C VAL A 292 -20.03 7.18 -14.73
N TRP A 293 -19.58 6.74 -15.91
CA TRP A 293 -18.16 6.53 -16.17
C TRP A 293 -17.39 7.86 -16.15
N SER A 294 -17.95 8.91 -16.75
CA SER A 294 -17.36 10.26 -16.76
C SER A 294 -17.19 10.79 -15.33
N ASP A 295 -18.20 10.66 -14.48
CA ASP A 295 -18.12 11.03 -13.05
C ASP A 295 -17.00 10.26 -12.33
N MET A 296 -16.81 8.97 -12.62
CA MET A 296 -15.71 8.20 -12.03
C MET A 296 -14.34 8.71 -12.49
N VAL A 297 -14.19 9.07 -13.77
CA VAL A 297 -12.96 9.64 -14.30
C VAL A 297 -12.65 10.99 -13.66
N GLU A 298 -13.66 11.85 -13.51
CA GLU A 298 -13.52 13.17 -12.88
C GLU A 298 -13.17 13.08 -11.39
N ASN A 299 -13.71 12.08 -10.68
CA ASN A 299 -13.39 11.83 -9.27
C ASN A 299 -11.99 11.21 -9.08
N TYR A 300 -11.42 10.57 -10.11
CA TYR A 300 -10.12 9.89 -10.03
C TYR A 300 -9.20 10.19 -11.24
N PRO A 301 -8.88 11.46 -11.54
CA PRO A 301 -8.29 11.88 -12.83
C PRO A 301 -6.85 11.37 -13.05
N THR A 302 -6.13 11.07 -11.97
CA THR A 302 -4.74 10.60 -12.00
C THR A 302 -4.61 9.10 -11.72
N ASN A 303 -5.72 8.39 -11.48
CA ASN A 303 -5.70 6.99 -11.08
C ASN A 303 -6.56 6.11 -12.00
N THR A 304 -6.08 5.96 -13.23
CA THR A 304 -6.71 5.13 -14.27
C THR A 304 -6.98 3.70 -13.78
N GLN A 305 -6.10 3.13 -12.95
CA GLN A 305 -6.31 1.78 -12.44
C GLN A 305 -7.47 1.69 -11.44
N MET A 306 -7.66 2.73 -10.63
CA MET A 306 -8.80 2.83 -9.73
C MET A 306 -10.10 2.99 -10.51
N VAL A 307 -10.14 3.85 -11.52
CA VAL A 307 -11.30 4.02 -12.42
C VAL A 307 -11.68 2.66 -13.00
N LYS A 308 -10.73 1.97 -13.63
CA LYS A 308 -10.93 0.65 -14.23
C LYS A 308 -11.51 -0.37 -13.25
N PHE A 309 -11.03 -0.40 -12.01
CA PHE A 309 -11.53 -1.33 -10.99
C PHE A 309 -12.91 -0.92 -10.47
N LEU A 310 -13.13 0.36 -10.21
CA LEU A 310 -14.41 0.89 -9.72
C LEU A 310 -15.54 0.70 -10.72
N THR A 311 -15.27 0.80 -12.01
CA THR A 311 -16.26 0.48 -13.04
C THR A 311 -16.74 -0.96 -12.93
N LEU A 312 -15.82 -1.91 -12.83
CA LEU A 312 -16.18 -3.33 -12.70
C LEU A 312 -16.94 -3.61 -11.40
N ILE A 313 -16.58 -2.92 -10.31
CA ILE A 313 -17.33 -2.99 -9.05
C ILE A 313 -18.73 -2.42 -9.22
N HIS A 314 -18.87 -1.26 -9.86
CA HIS A 314 -20.17 -0.64 -10.09
C HIS A 314 -21.08 -1.51 -10.96
N LEU A 315 -20.55 -2.12 -12.02
CA LEU A 315 -21.27 -3.09 -12.84
C LEU A 315 -21.77 -4.26 -11.97
N LYS A 316 -20.88 -4.83 -11.13
CA LYS A 316 -21.24 -5.94 -10.23
C LYS A 316 -22.34 -5.57 -9.25
N GLU A 317 -22.26 -4.38 -8.65
CA GLU A 317 -23.18 -3.96 -7.57
C GLU A 317 -24.54 -3.47 -8.08
N ASN A 318 -24.58 -2.86 -9.26
CA ASN A 318 -25.79 -2.20 -9.76
C ASN A 318 -26.46 -2.94 -10.93
N TYR A 319 -25.75 -3.85 -11.59
CA TYR A 319 -26.23 -4.58 -12.77
C TYR A 319 -26.13 -6.11 -12.61
N GLU A 320 -25.77 -6.60 -11.41
CA GLU A 320 -25.69 -8.03 -11.04
C GLU A 320 -24.90 -8.91 -12.03
N ILE A 321 -23.84 -8.36 -12.64
CA ILE A 321 -23.07 -9.07 -13.67
C ILE A 321 -22.39 -10.33 -13.13
N SER A 322 -22.58 -11.46 -13.81
CA SER A 322 -21.84 -12.71 -13.61
C SER A 322 -20.67 -12.80 -14.59
N PHE A 323 -19.88 -13.87 -14.48
CA PHE A 323 -18.85 -14.18 -15.48
C PHE A 323 -19.43 -14.40 -16.88
N THR A 324 -20.70 -14.79 -17.01
CA THR A 324 -21.37 -14.95 -18.31
C THR A 324 -21.53 -13.62 -19.04
N GLU A 325 -22.03 -12.59 -18.36
CA GLU A 325 -22.21 -11.26 -18.96
C GLU A 325 -20.86 -10.64 -19.31
N LEU A 326 -19.85 -10.82 -18.44
CA LEU A 326 -18.48 -10.38 -18.73
C LEU A 326 -17.87 -11.11 -19.93
N ASP A 327 -18.04 -12.43 -20.03
CA ASP A 327 -17.51 -13.23 -21.15
C ASP A 327 -18.18 -12.82 -22.46
N ASN A 328 -19.50 -12.67 -22.47
CA ASN A 328 -20.26 -12.24 -23.65
C ASN A 328 -19.85 -10.84 -24.09
N GLY A 329 -19.81 -9.87 -23.17
CA GLY A 329 -19.41 -8.50 -23.50
C GLY A 329 -17.99 -8.42 -24.05
N LEU A 330 -17.04 -9.18 -23.48
CA LEU A 330 -15.68 -9.23 -24.01
C LEU A 330 -15.60 -9.88 -25.40
N ARG A 331 -16.38 -10.94 -25.67
CA ARG A 331 -16.44 -11.57 -27.01
C ARG A 331 -17.00 -10.63 -28.06
N GLU A 332 -18.06 -9.90 -27.73
CA GLU A 332 -18.69 -8.95 -28.65
C GLU A 332 -17.76 -7.79 -29.01
N MET A 333 -16.85 -7.44 -28.11
CA MET A 333 -15.79 -6.46 -28.34
C MET A 333 -14.53 -7.04 -29.02
N GLU A 334 -14.58 -8.29 -29.48
CA GLU A 334 -13.43 -9.02 -30.03
C GLU A 334 -12.21 -9.08 -29.09
N VAL A 335 -12.44 -8.95 -27.77
CA VAL A 335 -11.41 -9.05 -26.74
C VAL A 335 -11.24 -10.50 -26.31
N THR A 336 -9.99 -10.93 -26.13
CA THR A 336 -9.70 -12.30 -25.69
C THR A 336 -10.31 -12.61 -24.32
N THR A 337 -11.25 -13.55 -24.28
CA THR A 337 -11.92 -14.02 -23.04
C THR A 337 -10.98 -14.75 -22.09
N HIS A 338 -9.79 -15.14 -22.56
CA HIS A 338 -8.70 -15.62 -21.71
C HIS A 338 -8.28 -14.62 -20.62
N LYS A 339 -8.68 -13.34 -20.72
CA LYS A 339 -8.53 -12.37 -19.63
C LYS A 339 -9.40 -12.68 -18.40
N LEU A 340 -10.44 -13.49 -18.56
CA LEU A 340 -11.27 -14.04 -17.47
C LEU A 340 -10.77 -15.40 -16.98
N CYS A 341 -9.96 -16.09 -17.78
CA CYS A 341 -9.44 -17.41 -17.45
C CYS A 341 -8.23 -17.28 -16.52
N VAL A 342 -8.10 -18.24 -15.60
CA VAL A 342 -7.03 -18.29 -14.61
C VAL A 342 -6.11 -19.46 -14.89
#